data_AF-A0A6H1K5P9-F1
#
_entry.id   AF-A0A6H1K5P9-F1
#
_cell.length_a   1.000
_cell.length_b   1.000
_cell.length_c   1.000
_cell.angle_alpha   90.00
_cell.angle_beta   90.00
_cell.angle_gamma   90.00
#
_symmetry.space_group_name_H-M   'P 1'
#
loop_
_entity.id
_entity.type
_entity.pdbx_description
1 polymer ?
#
loop_
_entity_poly.entity_id
_entity_poly.type
_entity_poly.pdbx_seq_one_letter_code
_entity_poly.pdbx_strand_id
1 'polypeptide(L)'
;MPLSAPPTSYTAAVERYLTGAGIAKSSARIYRITLTTWGWMLAGEPAPTRPARRGAKPPVFPNTAIDEPALPEALAELAAARADEMDADTVNRELSITRKAIGWWQRQGWIIGDPTIGIERRPAPPDHTKALAENQIAALWRLDVGLREKTFWKMLYDSAARADEVLCLNVEDLYPQDKPGKITSKGGATEWIHWQSGTAQLLSRLIAGRTRGPLFLTGRKAPAGTATLEVCEETSRARLSYRRAEEIFEESTRLLVNALARPVDVEDLEGWTLHRLRHSALTHDAENGTSTPMLLVRSRHASVRSLERYSRPGVDAVARHVAGPYQQLLKARQPA
;
A
#
# COMPACT_ATOMS: atom_id res chain seq x y z
N MET A 1 -2.98 38.34 2.84
CA MET A 1 -3.33 38.60 1.42
C MET A 1 -3.91 37.32 0.83
N PRO A 2 -5.16 37.29 0.34
CA PRO A 2 -5.69 36.10 -0.31
C PRO A 2 -4.93 35.91 -1.63
N LEU A 3 -4.23 34.78 -1.78
CA LEU A 3 -3.29 34.53 -2.88
C LEU A 3 -3.97 34.25 -4.23
N SER A 4 -5.31 34.15 -4.28
CA SER A 4 -6.07 34.10 -5.53
C SER A 4 -7.57 34.25 -5.27
N ALA A 5 -8.32 34.82 -6.23
CA ALA A 5 -9.78 34.96 -6.16
C ALA A 5 -10.46 33.61 -5.88
N PRO A 6 -11.55 33.59 -5.08
CA PRO A 6 -12.26 32.36 -4.76
C PRO A 6 -12.86 31.74 -6.04
N PRO A 7 -12.81 30.40 -6.18
CA PRO A 7 -13.45 29.71 -7.28
C PRO A 7 -14.98 29.88 -7.20
N THR A 8 -15.63 29.98 -8.37
CA THR A 8 -17.08 30.20 -8.49
C THR A 8 -17.93 28.99 -8.09
N SER A 9 -17.33 27.80 -7.98
CA SER A 9 -18.03 26.56 -7.59
C SER A 9 -17.13 25.62 -6.79
N TYR A 10 -17.76 24.71 -6.04
CA TYR A 10 -17.08 23.63 -5.34
C TYR A 10 -16.19 22.79 -6.27
N THR A 11 -16.71 22.40 -7.45
CA THR A 11 -15.95 21.61 -8.43
C THR A 11 -14.68 22.33 -8.88
N ALA A 12 -14.76 23.66 -9.10
CA ALA A 12 -13.59 24.46 -9.41
C ALA A 12 -12.60 24.54 -8.22
N ALA A 13 -13.11 24.62 -6.98
CA ALA A 13 -12.28 24.57 -5.78
C ALA A 13 -11.52 23.24 -5.64
N VAL A 14 -12.18 22.12 -5.96
CA VAL A 14 -11.58 20.79 -5.97
C VAL A 14 -10.46 20.68 -7.01
N GLU A 15 -10.69 21.07 -8.26
CA GLU A 15 -9.64 20.97 -9.28
C GLU A 15 -8.42 21.87 -8.98
N ARG A 16 -8.65 23.06 -8.39
CA ARG A 16 -7.56 23.92 -7.92
C ARG A 16 -6.81 23.33 -6.74
N TYR A 17 -7.51 22.65 -5.82
CA TYR A 17 -6.85 21.93 -4.73
C TYR A 17 -6.01 20.75 -5.25
N LEU A 18 -6.55 19.96 -6.17
CA LEU A 18 -5.86 18.80 -6.75
C LEU A 18 -4.58 19.19 -7.52
N THR A 19 -4.57 20.38 -8.13
CA THR A 19 -3.42 20.88 -8.91
C THR A 19 -2.46 21.75 -8.08
N GLY A 20 -2.97 22.53 -7.12
CA GLY A 20 -2.21 23.54 -6.37
C GLY A 20 -1.69 23.09 -4.99
N ALA A 21 -2.23 22.03 -4.39
CA ALA A 21 -1.85 21.62 -3.02
C ALA A 21 -0.66 20.64 -2.95
N GLY A 22 0.03 20.39 -4.07
CA GLY A 22 1.18 19.47 -4.11
C GLY A 22 0.79 18.00 -3.91
N ILE A 23 -0.41 17.61 -4.31
CA ILE A 23 -0.90 16.23 -4.16
C ILE A 23 -0.17 15.33 -5.15
N ALA A 24 0.41 14.23 -4.65
CA ALA A 24 1.09 13.25 -5.49
C ALA A 24 0.12 12.69 -6.56
N LYS A 25 0.61 12.52 -7.79
CA LYS A 25 -0.17 11.97 -8.92
C LYS A 25 -0.86 10.64 -8.59
N SER A 26 -0.20 9.78 -7.82
CA SER A 26 -0.73 8.48 -7.36
C SER A 26 -1.93 8.62 -6.42
N SER A 27 -2.07 9.75 -5.72
CA SER A 27 -3.15 10.00 -4.76
C SER A 27 -4.28 10.85 -5.35
N ALA A 28 -4.02 11.63 -6.41
CA ALA A 28 -4.98 12.56 -7.00
C ALA A 28 -6.32 11.92 -7.38
N ARG A 29 -6.30 10.69 -7.91
CA ARG A 29 -7.53 9.95 -8.26
C ARG A 29 -8.39 9.66 -7.03
N ILE A 30 -7.79 9.18 -5.94
CA ILE A 30 -8.52 8.85 -4.70
C ILE A 30 -9.07 10.13 -4.08
N TYR A 31 -8.27 11.21 -4.05
CA TYR A 31 -8.72 12.50 -3.54
C TYR A 31 -9.91 13.04 -4.33
N ARG A 32 -9.85 12.98 -5.67
CA ARG A 32 -10.98 13.37 -6.53
C ARG A 32 -12.22 12.55 -6.20
N ILE A 33 -12.10 11.22 -6.15
CA ILE A 33 -13.23 10.32 -5.85
C ILE A 33 -13.86 10.68 -4.49
N THR A 34 -13.04 10.87 -3.45
CA THR A 34 -13.52 11.26 -2.13
C THR A 34 -14.21 12.61 -2.15
N LEU A 35 -13.60 13.63 -2.77
CA LEU A 35 -14.16 14.99 -2.81
C LEU A 35 -15.41 15.06 -3.69
N THR A 36 -15.53 14.23 -4.72
CA THR A 36 -16.79 14.06 -5.48
C THR A 36 -17.87 13.49 -4.58
N THR A 37 -17.54 12.47 -3.77
CA THR A 37 -18.48 11.86 -2.83
C THR A 37 -18.90 12.83 -1.73
N TRP A 38 -17.96 13.54 -1.11
CA TRP A 38 -18.25 14.58 -0.11
C TRP A 38 -18.94 15.80 -0.71
N GLY A 39 -18.81 16.05 -2.02
CA GLY A 39 -19.54 17.12 -2.70
C GLY A 39 -21.05 16.96 -2.62
N TRP A 40 -21.59 15.73 -2.56
CA TRP A 40 -23.02 15.51 -2.32
C TRP A 40 -23.40 15.97 -0.92
N MET A 41 -22.67 15.49 0.09
CA MET A 41 -22.97 15.78 1.49
C MET A 41 -22.77 17.26 1.83
N LEU A 42 -21.78 17.91 1.22
CA LEU A 42 -21.56 19.35 1.33
C LEU A 42 -22.63 20.19 0.60
N ALA A 43 -23.37 19.59 -0.34
CA ALA A 43 -24.55 20.20 -0.95
C ALA A 43 -25.84 19.90 -0.15
N GLY A 44 -25.74 19.23 1.00
CA GLY A 44 -26.89 18.80 1.80
C GLY A 44 -27.60 17.54 1.29
N GLU A 45 -26.99 16.80 0.36
CA GLU A 45 -27.56 15.59 -0.22
C GLU A 45 -26.79 14.32 0.18
N PRO A 46 -27.46 13.16 0.37
CA PRO A 46 -26.78 11.91 0.64
C PRO A 46 -25.90 11.49 -0.55
N ALA A 47 -24.71 11.00 -0.25
CA ALA A 47 -23.83 10.47 -1.29
C ALA A 47 -24.45 9.21 -1.92
N PRO A 48 -24.48 9.08 -3.25
CA PRO A 48 -25.08 7.93 -3.90
C PRO A 48 -24.31 6.65 -3.59
N THR A 49 -25.07 5.62 -3.25
CA THR A 49 -24.58 4.26 -2.97
C THR A 49 -24.68 3.39 -4.21
N ARG A 50 -24.21 2.15 -4.14
CA ARG A 50 -24.31 1.22 -5.30
C ARG A 50 -25.79 0.96 -5.62
N PRO A 51 -26.19 0.82 -6.91
CA PRO A 51 -25.45 1.04 -8.16
C PRO A 51 -25.48 2.51 -8.67
N ALA A 52 -26.25 3.38 -8.03
CA ALA A 52 -26.48 4.79 -8.43
C ALA A 52 -25.19 5.64 -8.49
N ARG A 53 -24.11 5.20 -7.83
CA ARG A 53 -22.81 5.90 -7.83
C ARG A 53 -22.16 6.07 -9.20
N ARG A 54 -22.40 5.16 -10.16
CA ARG A 54 -21.64 5.15 -11.43
C ARG A 54 -22.05 6.33 -12.31
N GLY A 55 -21.14 7.28 -12.50
CA GLY A 55 -21.35 8.45 -13.37
C GLY A 55 -22.10 9.60 -12.70
N ALA A 56 -22.57 9.42 -11.47
CA ALA A 56 -23.24 10.45 -10.68
C ALA A 56 -22.26 11.60 -10.35
N LYS A 57 -22.72 12.83 -10.52
CA LYS A 57 -21.98 14.05 -10.19
C LYS A 57 -22.75 14.82 -9.13
N PRO A 58 -22.07 15.35 -8.10
CA PRO A 58 -22.73 16.15 -7.07
C PRO A 58 -23.40 17.38 -7.69
N PRO A 59 -24.43 17.93 -7.01
CA PRO A 59 -25.00 19.21 -7.37
C PRO A 59 -23.91 20.29 -7.55
N VAL A 60 -24.14 21.22 -8.47
CA VAL A 60 -23.25 22.37 -8.63
C VAL A 60 -23.69 23.46 -7.66
N PHE A 61 -22.85 23.78 -6.69
CA PHE A 61 -23.08 24.83 -5.69
C PHE A 61 -21.88 25.76 -5.58
N PRO A 62 -22.09 27.04 -5.19
CA PRO A 62 -21.01 27.99 -5.01
C PRO A 62 -20.13 27.55 -3.83
N ASN A 63 -18.81 27.76 -3.94
CA ASN A 63 -17.88 27.38 -2.88
C ASN A 63 -18.19 28.08 -1.54
N THR A 64 -18.81 29.25 -1.59
CA THR A 64 -19.24 30.02 -0.41
C THR A 64 -20.37 29.36 0.37
N ALA A 65 -21.14 28.43 -0.21
CA ALA A 65 -22.18 27.70 0.51
C ALA A 65 -21.60 26.78 1.61
N ILE A 66 -20.29 26.51 1.56
CA ILE A 66 -19.58 25.78 2.63
C ILE A 66 -19.60 26.55 3.96
N ASP A 67 -19.72 27.88 3.92
CA ASP A 67 -19.79 28.75 5.11
C ASP A 67 -21.21 28.91 5.66
N GLU A 68 -22.20 28.17 5.13
CA GLU A 68 -23.57 28.22 5.65
C GLU A 68 -23.64 27.71 7.09
N PRO A 69 -24.23 28.47 8.05
CA PRO A 69 -24.23 28.10 9.46
C PRO A 69 -24.95 26.78 9.80
N ALA A 70 -25.91 26.36 8.98
CA ALA A 70 -26.66 25.11 9.16
C ALA A 70 -25.95 23.89 8.58
N LEU A 71 -24.93 24.08 7.72
CA LEU A 71 -24.25 22.99 7.04
C LEU A 71 -23.54 22.01 7.98
N PRO A 72 -22.87 22.41 9.09
CA PRO A 72 -22.17 21.46 9.94
C PRO A 72 -23.07 20.38 10.54
N GLU A 73 -24.28 20.74 10.96
CA GLU A 73 -25.26 19.80 11.53
C GLU A 73 -25.76 18.82 10.46
N ALA A 74 -26.21 19.34 9.31
CA ALA A 74 -26.65 18.51 8.19
C ALA A 74 -25.51 17.60 7.67
N LEU A 75 -24.28 18.11 7.61
CA LEU A 75 -23.12 17.33 7.16
C LEU A 75 -22.78 16.21 8.16
N ALA A 76 -22.91 16.45 9.46
CA ALA A 76 -22.67 15.43 10.47
C ALA A 76 -23.68 14.28 10.37
N GLU A 77 -24.96 14.57 10.14
CA GLU A 77 -25.99 13.55 9.91
C GLU A 77 -25.71 12.72 8.65
N LEU A 78 -25.39 13.38 7.53
CA LEU A 78 -25.08 12.70 6.27
C LEU A 78 -23.80 11.86 6.36
N ALA A 79 -22.78 12.36 7.08
CA ALA A 79 -21.55 11.64 7.32
C ALA A 79 -21.76 10.42 8.22
N ALA A 80 -22.65 10.51 9.22
CA ALA A 80 -23.03 9.39 10.08
C ALA A 80 -23.76 8.30 9.28
N ALA A 81 -24.76 8.67 8.48
CA ALA A 81 -25.47 7.74 7.60
C ALA A 81 -24.51 7.00 6.64
N ARG A 82 -23.57 7.75 6.03
CA ARG A 82 -22.52 7.17 5.19
C ARG A 82 -21.60 6.22 5.95
N ALA A 83 -21.30 6.55 7.19
CA ALA A 83 -20.43 5.75 8.03
C ALA A 83 -21.04 4.40 8.37
N ASP A 84 -22.36 4.27 8.43
CA ASP A 84 -23.04 3.01 8.72
C ASP A 84 -23.05 2.01 7.55
N GLU A 85 -22.80 2.49 6.34
CA GLU A 85 -22.75 1.64 5.14
C GLU A 85 -21.33 1.23 4.73
N MET A 86 -20.31 1.87 5.30
CA MET A 86 -18.92 1.78 4.84
C MET A 86 -17.99 1.36 5.97
N ASP A 87 -16.90 0.68 5.62
CA ASP A 87 -15.86 0.34 6.59
C ASP A 87 -15.22 1.60 7.23
N ALA A 88 -14.84 1.47 8.51
CA ALA A 88 -14.30 2.56 9.32
C ALA A 88 -13.04 3.20 8.70
N ASP A 89 -12.15 2.42 8.09
CA ASP A 89 -10.95 2.97 7.45
C ASP A 89 -11.29 3.78 6.21
N THR A 90 -12.34 3.37 5.49
CA THR A 90 -12.81 4.10 4.31
C THR A 90 -13.34 5.47 4.71
N VAL A 91 -14.26 5.55 5.68
CA VAL A 91 -14.83 6.84 6.10
C VAL A 91 -13.80 7.74 6.80
N ASN A 92 -12.89 7.16 7.59
CA ASN A 92 -11.80 7.92 8.21
C ASN A 92 -10.82 8.50 7.18
N ARG A 93 -10.49 7.74 6.13
CA ARG A 93 -9.67 8.23 5.01
C ARG A 93 -10.38 9.36 4.29
N GLU A 94 -11.68 9.20 4.01
CA GLU A 94 -12.47 10.20 3.33
C GLU A 94 -12.53 11.51 4.12
N LEU A 95 -12.87 11.43 5.42
CA LEU A 95 -12.87 12.56 6.34
C LEU A 95 -11.51 13.27 6.41
N SER A 96 -10.42 12.49 6.45
CA SER A 96 -9.06 13.07 6.47
C SER A 96 -8.73 13.84 5.19
N ILE A 97 -9.13 13.34 4.02
CA ILE A 97 -8.93 14.02 2.74
C ILE A 97 -9.77 15.30 2.69
N THR A 98 -11.04 15.25 3.11
CA THR A 98 -11.94 16.40 3.09
C THR A 98 -11.46 17.51 4.02
N ARG A 99 -11.05 17.18 5.25
CA ARG A 99 -10.44 18.15 6.18
C ARG A 99 -9.19 18.81 5.62
N LYS A 100 -8.34 18.06 4.90
CA LYS A 100 -7.17 18.64 4.23
C LYS A 100 -7.54 19.63 3.13
N ALA A 101 -8.59 19.34 2.36
CA ALA A 101 -9.09 20.23 1.32
C ALA A 101 -9.68 21.51 1.94
N ILE A 102 -10.55 21.38 2.94
CA ILE A 102 -11.16 22.51 3.67
C ILE A 102 -10.08 23.39 4.30
N GLY A 103 -9.14 22.80 5.05
CA GLY A 103 -8.04 23.57 5.64
C GLY A 103 -7.15 24.26 4.59
N TRP A 104 -7.02 23.69 3.39
CA TRP A 104 -6.34 24.36 2.29
C TRP A 104 -7.16 25.52 1.73
N TRP A 105 -8.47 25.38 1.52
CA TRP A 105 -9.37 26.45 1.09
C TRP A 105 -9.43 27.61 2.10
N GLN A 106 -9.45 27.31 3.40
CA GLN A 106 -9.35 28.31 4.48
C GLN A 106 -8.04 29.11 4.38
N ARG A 107 -6.89 28.45 4.17
CA ARG A 107 -5.60 29.14 3.99
C ARG A 107 -5.56 30.02 2.73
N GLN A 108 -6.33 29.67 1.70
CA GLN A 108 -6.49 30.53 0.51
C GLN A 108 -7.46 31.70 0.75
N GLY A 109 -8.23 31.68 1.84
CA GLY A 109 -9.28 32.67 2.14
C GLY A 109 -10.54 32.49 1.30
N TRP A 110 -10.80 31.28 0.79
CA TRP A 110 -12.00 31.01 -0.03
C TRP A 110 -13.24 30.66 0.79
N ILE A 111 -13.01 30.20 2.02
CA ILE A 111 -14.01 29.89 3.03
C ILE A 111 -13.48 30.31 4.40
N ILE A 112 -14.37 30.49 5.37
CA ILE A 112 -14.04 30.90 6.74
C ILE A 112 -14.22 29.73 7.71
N GLY A 113 -15.34 29.03 7.66
CA GLY A 113 -15.73 27.96 8.56
C GLY A 113 -15.12 26.59 8.22
N ASP A 114 -15.14 25.67 9.19
CA ASP A 114 -14.90 24.24 8.96
C ASP A 114 -16.24 23.50 9.11
N PRO A 115 -16.89 23.07 8.01
CA PRO A 115 -18.17 22.37 8.08
C PRO A 115 -18.03 20.96 8.68
N THR A 116 -16.81 20.45 8.89
CA THR A 116 -16.56 19.12 9.47
C THR A 116 -16.44 19.13 10.99
N ILE A 117 -16.74 20.28 11.63
CA ILE A 117 -16.79 20.39 13.08
C ILE A 117 -17.83 19.40 13.63
N GLY A 118 -17.53 18.74 14.75
CA GLY A 118 -18.41 17.71 15.33
C GLY A 118 -18.35 16.33 14.67
N ILE A 119 -17.73 16.16 13.49
CA ILE A 119 -17.61 14.84 12.85
C ILE A 119 -16.42 14.08 13.42
N GLU A 120 -16.66 13.09 14.27
CA GLU A 120 -15.58 12.31 14.87
C GLU A 120 -15.07 11.19 13.96
N ARG A 121 -13.81 10.82 14.15
CA ARG A 121 -13.25 9.63 13.50
C ARG A 121 -13.87 8.40 14.15
N ARG A 122 -14.30 7.43 13.34
CA ARG A 122 -14.71 6.13 13.88
C ARG A 122 -13.48 5.40 14.42
N PRO A 123 -13.58 4.69 15.56
CA PRO A 123 -12.57 3.72 15.95
C PRO A 123 -12.37 2.71 14.82
N ALA A 124 -11.20 2.73 14.20
CA ALA A 124 -10.84 1.71 13.21
C ALA A 124 -10.58 0.40 13.97
N PRO A 125 -11.11 -0.75 13.50
CA PRO A 125 -10.73 -2.04 14.04
C PRO A 125 -9.20 -2.20 14.01
N PRO A 126 -8.59 -2.85 15.03
CA PRO A 126 -7.17 -3.16 14.97
C PRO A 126 -6.86 -3.96 13.69
N ASP A 127 -5.78 -3.62 13.00
CA ASP A 127 -5.35 -4.41 11.84
C ASP A 127 -4.95 -5.83 12.30
N HIS A 128 -5.86 -6.77 12.05
CA HIS A 128 -5.70 -8.19 12.38
C HIS A 128 -4.90 -8.97 11.33
N THR A 129 -4.22 -8.31 10.39
CA THR A 129 -3.31 -8.99 9.46
C THR A 129 -2.28 -9.76 10.28
N LYS A 130 -2.39 -11.08 10.25
CA LYS A 130 -1.45 -11.99 10.89
C LYS A 130 -0.31 -12.31 9.93
N ALA A 131 0.89 -12.38 10.49
CA ALA A 131 2.02 -12.99 9.80
C ALA A 131 1.67 -14.42 9.40
N LEU A 132 2.13 -14.81 8.21
CA LEU A 132 2.11 -16.19 7.76
C LEU A 132 3.12 -16.96 8.60
N ALA A 133 2.72 -18.12 9.13
CA ALA A 133 3.64 -18.96 9.89
C ALA A 133 4.81 -19.47 9.01
N GLU A 134 5.93 -19.83 9.62
CA GLU A 134 7.13 -20.31 8.89
C GLU A 134 6.85 -21.51 7.97
N ASN A 135 5.96 -22.41 8.38
CA ASN A 135 5.52 -23.54 7.54
C ASN A 135 4.69 -23.09 6.32
N GLN A 136 3.89 -22.03 6.46
CA GLN A 136 3.13 -21.43 5.36
C GLN A 136 4.07 -20.73 4.36
N ILE A 137 5.08 -20.03 4.84
CA ILE A 137 6.15 -19.47 4.00
C ILE A 137 6.93 -20.59 3.30
N ALA A 138 7.26 -21.68 4.00
CA ALA A 138 7.92 -22.83 3.40
C ALA A 138 7.05 -23.50 2.33
N ALA A 139 5.73 -23.61 2.55
CA ALA A 139 4.79 -24.14 1.57
C ALA A 139 4.69 -23.23 0.34
N LEU A 140 4.67 -21.90 0.53
CA LEU A 140 4.70 -20.92 -0.55
C LEU A 140 5.90 -21.13 -1.48
N TRP A 141 7.09 -21.39 -0.94
CA TRP A 141 8.30 -21.64 -1.75
C TRP A 141 8.26 -22.94 -2.55
N ARG A 142 7.39 -23.88 -2.17
CA ARG A 142 7.19 -25.16 -2.87
C ARG A 142 6.11 -25.10 -3.94
N LEU A 143 5.35 -24.01 -4.04
CA LEU A 143 4.32 -23.86 -5.07
C LEU A 143 4.94 -23.99 -6.47
N ASP A 144 4.24 -24.70 -7.34
CA ASP A 144 4.62 -24.81 -8.74
C ASP A 144 4.15 -23.59 -9.53
N VAL A 145 4.91 -22.51 -9.41
CA VAL A 145 4.69 -21.26 -10.14
C VAL A 145 5.93 -20.86 -10.94
N GLY A 146 5.71 -19.99 -11.93
CA GLY A 146 6.75 -19.51 -12.83
C GLY A 146 7.91 -18.83 -12.12
N LEU A 147 9.07 -18.79 -12.79
CA LEU A 147 10.28 -18.16 -12.26
C LEU A 147 10.04 -16.68 -11.85
N ARG A 148 9.24 -15.94 -12.63
CA ARG A 148 8.88 -14.55 -12.34
C ARG A 148 8.22 -14.42 -10.97
N GLU A 149 7.17 -15.21 -10.74
CA GLU A 149 6.41 -15.24 -9.48
C GLU A 149 7.31 -15.63 -8.30
N LYS A 150 8.04 -16.76 -8.42
CA LYS A 150 8.97 -17.23 -7.37
C LYS A 150 9.97 -16.15 -6.99
N THR A 151 10.58 -15.51 -7.99
CA THR A 151 11.56 -14.44 -7.77
C THR A 151 10.92 -13.23 -7.10
N PHE A 152 9.76 -12.79 -7.60
CA PHE A 152 9.05 -11.63 -7.07
C PHE A 152 8.67 -11.83 -5.60
N TRP A 153 8.01 -12.94 -5.27
CA TRP A 153 7.54 -13.21 -3.92
C TRP A 153 8.70 -13.39 -2.93
N LYS A 154 9.78 -14.07 -3.36
CA LYS A 154 10.96 -14.24 -2.52
C LYS A 154 11.67 -12.93 -2.27
N MET A 155 11.76 -12.06 -3.28
CA MET A 155 12.32 -10.72 -3.14
C MET A 155 11.50 -9.85 -2.19
N LEU A 156 10.17 -9.90 -2.26
CA LEU A 156 9.30 -9.18 -1.32
C LEU A 156 9.53 -9.61 0.13
N TYR A 157 9.61 -10.92 0.36
CA TYR A 157 9.86 -11.47 1.68
C TYR A 157 11.27 -11.12 2.18
N ASP A 158 12.31 -11.42 1.39
CA ASP A 158 13.71 -11.21 1.80
C ASP A 158 14.06 -9.74 2.06
N SER A 159 13.44 -8.81 1.31
CA SER A 159 13.71 -7.38 1.43
C SER A 159 12.78 -6.63 2.36
N ALA A 160 11.65 -7.24 2.71
CA ALA A 160 10.53 -6.56 3.36
C ALA A 160 10.11 -5.25 2.66
N ALA A 161 10.38 -5.07 1.37
CA ALA A 161 10.00 -3.88 0.61
C ALA A 161 8.50 -3.86 0.25
N ARG A 162 7.95 -2.70 -0.14
CA ARG A 162 6.56 -2.65 -0.64
C ARG A 162 6.51 -3.24 -2.04
N ALA A 163 5.41 -3.91 -2.37
CA ALA A 163 5.25 -4.55 -3.67
C ALA A 163 5.38 -3.58 -4.85
N ASP A 164 4.78 -2.39 -4.75
CA ASP A 164 4.94 -1.34 -5.76
C ASP A 164 6.40 -0.95 -6.00
N GLU A 165 7.19 -0.81 -4.93
CA GLU A 165 8.60 -0.41 -5.04
C GLU A 165 9.41 -1.50 -5.76
N VAL A 166 9.16 -2.77 -5.45
CA VAL A 166 9.83 -3.91 -6.12
C VAL A 166 9.38 -4.05 -7.57
N LEU A 167 8.10 -3.82 -7.88
CA LEU A 167 7.61 -3.86 -9.26
C LEU A 167 8.18 -2.73 -10.10
N CYS A 168 8.48 -1.57 -9.51
CA CYS A 168 9.11 -0.43 -10.17
C CYS A 168 10.62 -0.59 -10.43
N LEU A 169 11.28 -1.64 -9.93
CA LEU A 169 12.69 -1.89 -10.21
C LEU A 169 12.96 -2.11 -11.70
N ASN A 170 14.06 -1.54 -12.18
CA ASN A 170 14.66 -1.91 -13.45
C ASN A 170 15.91 -2.76 -13.24
N VAL A 171 16.37 -3.43 -14.29
CA VAL A 171 17.57 -4.27 -14.25
C VAL A 171 18.82 -3.44 -13.93
N GLU A 172 18.93 -2.23 -14.47
CA GLU A 172 20.05 -1.31 -14.24
C GLU A 172 20.13 -0.79 -12.79
N ASP A 173 19.08 -0.97 -11.99
CA ASP A 173 19.03 -0.56 -10.58
C ASP A 173 19.49 -1.67 -9.62
N LEU A 174 19.88 -2.84 -10.14
CA LEU A 174 20.21 -4.02 -9.33
C LEU A 174 21.73 -4.23 -9.27
N TYR A 175 22.19 -4.68 -8.11
CA TYR A 175 23.56 -5.16 -7.91
C TYR A 175 23.49 -6.61 -7.41
N PRO A 176 23.21 -7.61 -8.28
CA PRO A 176 22.83 -8.95 -7.84
C PRO A 176 23.92 -9.68 -7.03
N GLN A 177 25.20 -9.41 -7.32
CA GLN A 177 26.33 -10.01 -6.60
C GLN A 177 26.44 -9.47 -5.17
N ASP A 178 26.26 -8.16 -5.02
CA ASP A 178 26.34 -7.48 -3.72
C ASP A 178 25.03 -7.59 -2.92
N LYS A 179 23.93 -7.96 -3.61
CA LYS A 179 22.57 -8.16 -3.09
C LYS A 179 21.79 -6.90 -2.63
N PRO A 180 22.13 -5.66 -3.05
CA PRO A 180 21.20 -4.55 -2.95
C PRO A 180 20.56 -4.19 -4.30
N GLY A 181 19.43 -3.51 -4.21
CA GLY A 181 18.76 -2.87 -5.34
C GLY A 181 18.33 -1.46 -4.97
N LYS A 182 18.41 -0.56 -5.94
CA LYS A 182 18.08 0.84 -5.78
C LYS A 182 16.60 1.06 -6.09
N ILE A 183 15.88 1.72 -5.18
CA ILE A 183 14.47 2.09 -5.37
C ILE A 183 14.31 3.60 -5.21
N THR A 184 13.25 4.14 -5.82
CA THR A 184 12.84 5.52 -5.60
C THR A 184 11.66 5.54 -4.65
N SER A 185 11.81 6.20 -3.49
CA SER A 185 10.76 6.31 -2.50
C SER A 185 9.67 7.28 -2.95
N LYS A 186 8.52 7.26 -2.24
CA LYS A 186 7.38 8.16 -2.52
C LYS A 186 7.75 9.65 -2.49
N GLY A 187 8.87 10.01 -1.85
CA GLY A 187 9.41 11.39 -1.79
C GLY A 187 10.48 11.70 -2.85
N GLY A 188 10.77 10.78 -3.77
CA GLY A 188 11.84 10.94 -4.77
C GLY A 188 13.23 10.64 -4.24
N ALA A 189 13.37 10.27 -2.96
CA ALA A 189 14.65 9.87 -2.40
C ALA A 189 15.06 8.49 -2.93
N THR A 190 16.35 8.34 -3.25
CA THR A 190 16.94 7.04 -3.51
C THR A 190 17.07 6.27 -2.20
N GLU A 191 16.51 5.07 -2.14
CA GLU A 191 16.64 4.14 -1.03
C GLU A 191 17.17 2.79 -1.54
N TRP A 192 17.66 1.97 -0.61
CA TRP A 192 18.20 0.65 -0.90
C TRP A 192 17.35 -0.44 -0.27
N ILE A 193 17.13 -1.51 -1.02
CA ILE A 193 16.56 -2.75 -0.53
C ILE A 193 17.62 -3.85 -0.62
N HIS A 194 17.59 -4.80 0.31
CA HIS A 194 18.57 -5.88 0.39
C HIS A 194 17.86 -7.22 0.41
N TRP A 195 18.44 -8.25 -0.18
CA TRP A 195 17.86 -9.60 -0.20
C TRP A 195 18.89 -10.69 0.07
N GLN A 196 18.41 -11.93 0.24
CA GLN A 196 19.26 -13.07 0.56
C GLN A 196 19.75 -13.77 -0.71
N SER A 197 20.75 -14.66 -0.56
CA SER A 197 21.37 -15.41 -1.66
C SER A 197 20.35 -16.16 -2.53
N GLY A 198 19.27 -16.67 -1.93
CA GLY A 198 18.20 -17.36 -2.67
C GLY A 198 17.51 -16.46 -3.70
N THR A 199 17.24 -15.20 -3.34
CA THR A 199 16.70 -14.21 -4.31
C THR A 199 17.73 -13.87 -5.39
N ALA A 200 19.02 -13.69 -5.05
CA ALA A 200 20.07 -13.37 -6.01
C ALA A 200 20.24 -14.45 -7.11
N GLN A 201 20.14 -15.73 -6.73
CA GLN A 201 20.18 -16.85 -7.67
C GLN A 201 18.99 -16.84 -8.64
N LEU A 202 17.80 -16.54 -8.15
CA LEU A 202 16.59 -16.44 -8.98
C LEU A 202 16.65 -15.21 -9.91
N LEU A 203 17.11 -14.07 -9.39
CA LEU A 203 17.29 -12.84 -10.17
C LEU A 203 18.23 -13.05 -11.35
N SER A 204 19.36 -13.74 -11.14
CA SER A 204 20.32 -14.03 -12.21
C SER A 204 19.66 -14.78 -13.38
N ARG A 205 18.78 -15.74 -13.07
CA ARG A 205 18.01 -16.50 -14.07
C ARG A 205 16.89 -15.68 -14.70
N LEU A 206 16.22 -14.81 -13.93
CA LEU A 206 15.11 -13.97 -14.40
C LEU A 206 15.58 -12.83 -15.31
N ILE A 207 16.77 -12.27 -15.03
CA ILE A 207 17.38 -11.21 -15.83
C ILE A 207 17.78 -11.77 -17.19
N ALA A 208 18.32 -12.99 -17.23
CA ALA A 208 18.63 -13.74 -18.45
C ALA A 208 19.44 -12.94 -19.49
N GLY A 209 20.43 -12.16 -19.02
CA GLY A 209 21.31 -11.35 -19.88
C GLY A 209 20.79 -9.96 -20.22
N ARG A 210 19.54 -9.62 -19.87
CA ARG A 210 19.04 -8.24 -20.01
C ARG A 210 19.93 -7.27 -19.24
N THR A 211 20.16 -6.09 -19.80
CA THR A 211 20.98 -5.06 -19.15
C THR A 211 20.17 -3.86 -18.66
N ARG A 212 18.92 -3.72 -19.12
CA ARG A 212 18.06 -2.59 -18.80
C ARG A 212 16.57 -2.91 -18.82
N GLY A 213 15.78 -1.98 -18.28
CA GLY A 213 14.33 -1.96 -18.35
C GLY A 213 13.66 -2.74 -17.21
N PRO A 214 12.31 -2.85 -17.22
CA PRO A 214 11.56 -3.37 -16.08
C PRO A 214 11.98 -4.78 -15.68
N LEU A 215 12.23 -5.01 -14.39
CA LEU A 215 12.66 -6.32 -13.89
C LEU A 215 11.57 -7.38 -14.09
N PHE A 216 10.35 -7.08 -13.63
CA PHE A 216 9.19 -7.97 -13.71
C PHE A 216 8.29 -7.58 -14.88
N LEU A 217 8.15 -8.50 -15.84
CA LEU A 217 7.44 -8.24 -17.10
C LEU A 217 6.12 -9.02 -17.18
N THR A 218 5.18 -8.53 -17.97
CA THR A 218 3.93 -9.23 -18.32
C THR A 218 4.21 -10.48 -19.16
N GLY A 219 3.29 -11.44 -19.14
CA GLY A 219 3.42 -12.66 -19.98
C GLY A 219 3.22 -12.38 -21.48
N ARG A 220 2.41 -11.36 -21.80
CA ARG A 220 2.11 -10.91 -23.16
C ARG A 220 2.86 -9.63 -23.53
N LYS A 221 2.98 -9.35 -24.83
CA LYS A 221 3.51 -8.07 -25.34
C LYS A 221 2.70 -6.88 -24.84
N ALA A 222 3.38 -5.75 -24.68
CA ALA A 222 2.77 -4.49 -24.28
C ALA A 222 1.73 -4.05 -25.33
N PRO A 223 0.54 -3.60 -24.91
CA PRO A 223 -0.40 -2.94 -25.80
C PRO A 223 0.21 -1.70 -26.46
N ALA A 224 -0.27 -1.35 -27.66
CA ALA A 224 0.10 -0.10 -28.30
C ALA A 224 -0.23 1.10 -27.40
N GLY A 225 0.68 2.07 -27.31
CA GLY A 225 0.54 3.25 -26.43
C GLY A 225 0.99 3.05 -24.98
N THR A 226 1.50 1.87 -24.60
CA THR A 226 2.19 1.71 -23.31
C THR A 226 3.41 2.63 -23.27
N ALA A 227 3.61 3.35 -22.17
CA ALA A 227 4.73 4.27 -22.01
C ALA A 227 6.07 3.55 -22.20
N THR A 228 7.00 4.14 -22.95
CA THR A 228 8.27 3.50 -23.32
C THR A 228 9.08 3.03 -22.10
N LEU A 229 9.09 3.81 -21.02
CA LEU A 229 9.78 3.46 -19.76
C LEU A 229 9.19 2.22 -19.05
N GLU A 230 7.97 1.84 -19.41
CA GLU A 230 7.28 0.67 -18.87
C GLU A 230 7.43 -0.56 -19.78
N VAL A 231 8.15 -0.46 -20.90
CA VAL A 231 8.31 -1.55 -21.87
C VAL A 231 9.78 -1.98 -21.93
N CYS A 232 10.01 -3.28 -21.86
CA CYS A 232 11.32 -3.85 -22.11
C CYS A 232 11.60 -3.85 -23.62
N GLU A 233 12.66 -3.16 -24.04
CA GLU A 233 13.07 -3.04 -25.44
C GLU A 233 13.35 -4.40 -26.09
N GLU A 234 14.00 -5.32 -25.36
CA GLU A 234 14.41 -6.63 -25.86
C GLU A 234 13.23 -7.60 -26.06
N THR A 235 12.18 -7.50 -25.24
CA THR A 235 11.06 -8.47 -25.24
C THR A 235 9.72 -7.89 -25.70
N SER A 236 9.64 -6.56 -25.83
CA SER A 236 8.41 -5.80 -26.06
C SER A 236 7.29 -6.07 -25.03
N ARG A 237 7.63 -6.54 -23.83
CA ARG A 237 6.69 -6.80 -22.73
C ARG A 237 6.66 -5.60 -21.78
N ALA A 238 5.50 -5.37 -21.16
CA ALA A 238 5.33 -4.27 -20.23
C ALA A 238 5.75 -4.67 -18.80
N ARG A 239 6.01 -3.69 -17.93
CA ARG A 239 6.13 -3.88 -16.49
C ARG A 239 4.88 -4.55 -15.93
N LEU A 240 5.07 -5.50 -15.03
CA LEU A 240 3.97 -6.13 -14.30
C LEU A 240 3.32 -5.11 -13.36
N SER A 241 2.01 -4.92 -13.49
CA SER A 241 1.27 -4.02 -12.61
C SER A 241 1.01 -4.64 -11.26
N TYR A 242 0.89 -3.81 -10.21
CA TYR A 242 0.51 -4.25 -8.86
C TYR A 242 -0.73 -5.11 -8.88
N ARG A 243 -1.80 -4.61 -9.51
CA ARG A 243 -3.08 -5.32 -9.58
C ARG A 243 -2.90 -6.73 -10.13
N ARG A 244 -2.16 -6.88 -11.23
CA ARG A 244 -1.97 -8.21 -11.83
C ARG A 244 -1.08 -9.10 -10.96
N ALA A 245 -0.06 -8.52 -10.31
CA ALA A 245 0.80 -9.26 -9.40
C ALA A 245 0.04 -9.76 -8.15
N GLU A 246 -0.86 -8.92 -7.61
CA GLU A 246 -1.75 -9.25 -6.50
C GLU A 246 -2.72 -10.37 -6.89
N GLU A 247 -3.43 -10.22 -8.02
CA GLU A 247 -4.33 -11.25 -8.57
C GLU A 247 -3.62 -12.61 -8.69
N ILE A 248 -2.43 -12.64 -9.30
CA ILE A 248 -1.65 -13.88 -9.47
C ILE A 248 -1.27 -14.48 -8.11
N PHE A 249 -0.85 -13.66 -7.14
CA PHE A 249 -0.46 -14.14 -5.81
C PHE A 249 -1.66 -14.70 -5.04
N GLU A 250 -2.78 -13.98 -5.07
CA GLU A 250 -4.02 -14.39 -4.43
C GLU A 250 -4.50 -15.72 -5.04
N GLU A 251 -4.67 -15.79 -6.36
CA GLU A 251 -5.06 -16.99 -7.11
C GLU A 251 -4.15 -18.18 -6.78
N SER A 252 -2.83 -17.98 -6.78
CA SER A 252 -1.86 -19.05 -6.55
C SER A 252 -1.86 -19.58 -5.12
N THR A 253 -2.34 -18.79 -4.15
CA THR A 253 -2.29 -19.15 -2.73
C THR A 253 -3.61 -19.65 -2.18
N ARG A 254 -4.71 -19.60 -2.94
CA ARG A 254 -6.06 -20.02 -2.46
C ARG A 254 -6.07 -21.41 -1.83
N LEU A 255 -5.40 -22.38 -2.44
CA LEU A 255 -5.31 -23.75 -1.91
C LEU A 255 -4.44 -23.84 -0.64
N LEU A 256 -3.42 -23.00 -0.49
CA LEU A 256 -2.62 -22.94 0.73
C LEU A 256 -3.41 -22.32 1.89
N VAL A 257 -4.24 -21.31 1.60
CA VAL A 257 -5.11 -20.67 2.59
C VAL A 257 -6.23 -21.63 3.00
N ASN A 258 -6.81 -22.32 2.02
CA ASN A 258 -7.98 -23.15 2.17
C ASN A 258 -7.61 -24.62 1.96
N ALA A 259 -6.74 -25.14 2.83
CA ALA A 259 -6.16 -26.48 2.68
C ALA A 259 -7.19 -27.64 2.66
N LEU A 260 -8.41 -27.39 3.14
CA LEU A 260 -9.52 -28.35 3.14
C LEU A 260 -10.49 -28.17 1.95
N ALA A 261 -10.31 -27.14 1.13
CA ALA A 261 -11.18 -26.89 -0.02
C ALA A 261 -10.89 -27.89 -1.15
N ARG A 262 -11.94 -28.38 -1.80
CA ARG A 262 -11.82 -29.19 -3.01
C ARG A 262 -11.49 -28.27 -4.20
N PRO A 263 -10.70 -28.71 -5.19
CA PRO A 263 -10.32 -27.87 -6.34
C PRO A 263 -11.48 -27.19 -7.08
N VAL A 264 -12.67 -27.82 -7.08
CA VAL A 264 -13.87 -27.30 -7.73
C VAL A 264 -14.50 -26.11 -7.00
N ASP A 265 -14.19 -25.92 -5.71
CA ASP A 265 -14.78 -24.89 -4.85
C ASP A 265 -13.81 -23.68 -4.68
N VAL A 266 -12.69 -23.64 -5.41
CA VAL A 266 -11.57 -22.69 -5.18
C VAL A 266 -11.73 -21.35 -5.90
N GLU A 267 -12.55 -21.29 -6.95
CA GLU A 267 -12.65 -20.07 -7.78
C GLU A 267 -13.17 -18.85 -7.00
N ASP A 268 -14.02 -19.08 -5.99
CA ASP A 268 -14.61 -18.04 -5.15
C ASP A 268 -13.88 -17.82 -3.82
N LEU A 269 -12.78 -18.54 -3.57
CA LEU A 269 -12.03 -18.43 -2.31
C LEU A 269 -10.96 -17.34 -2.39
N GLU A 270 -10.76 -16.66 -1.25
CA GLU A 270 -9.71 -15.67 -1.10
C GLU A 270 -8.35 -16.33 -0.85
N GLY A 271 -7.32 -15.75 -1.47
CA GLY A 271 -5.91 -16.10 -1.22
C GLY A 271 -5.26 -15.18 -0.18
N TRP A 272 -3.94 -15.31 -0.03
CA TRP A 272 -3.17 -14.31 0.70
C TRP A 272 -2.92 -13.08 -0.18
N THR A 273 -2.67 -11.95 0.48
CA THR A 273 -2.29 -10.69 -0.19
C THR A 273 -0.79 -10.47 -0.18
N LEU A 274 -0.24 -9.74 -1.16
CA LEU A 274 1.19 -9.40 -1.23
C LEU A 274 1.66 -8.66 0.03
N HIS A 275 0.76 -7.87 0.63
CA HIS A 275 1.03 -7.17 1.89
C HIS A 275 1.43 -8.13 3.01
N ARG A 276 0.86 -9.34 3.05
CA ARG A 276 1.21 -10.35 4.05
C ARG A 276 2.67 -10.80 3.99
N LEU A 277 3.32 -10.78 2.81
CA LEU A 277 4.73 -11.17 2.72
C LEU A 277 5.63 -10.18 3.48
N ARG A 278 5.44 -8.88 3.24
CA ARG A 278 6.16 -7.83 3.98
C ARG A 278 5.83 -7.89 5.46
N HIS A 279 4.56 -8.08 5.82
CA HIS A 279 4.17 -8.21 7.21
C HIS A 279 4.90 -9.39 7.89
N SER A 280 4.87 -10.56 7.26
CA SER A 280 5.49 -11.78 7.79
C SER A 280 6.99 -11.64 7.94
N ALA A 281 7.66 -11.08 6.93
CA ALA A 281 9.11 -10.84 6.98
C ALA A 281 9.52 -9.99 8.19
N LEU A 282 8.79 -8.89 8.45
CA LEU A 282 9.11 -8.01 9.59
C LEU A 282 8.78 -8.66 10.94
N THR A 283 7.69 -9.42 11.02
CA THR A 283 7.36 -10.18 12.24
C THR A 283 8.40 -11.26 12.52
N HIS A 284 8.79 -12.05 11.52
CA HIS A 284 9.80 -13.10 11.69
C HIS A 284 11.17 -12.52 12.02
N ASP A 285 11.58 -11.41 11.38
CA ASP A 285 12.83 -10.73 11.72
C ASP A 285 12.84 -10.25 13.17
N ALA A 286 11.72 -9.71 13.66
CA ALA A 286 11.56 -9.30 15.06
C ALA A 286 11.60 -10.51 16.02
N GLU A 287 10.90 -11.59 15.69
CA GLU A 287 10.90 -12.84 16.47
C GLU A 287 12.26 -13.55 16.47
N ASN A 288 13.08 -13.32 15.46
CA ASN A 288 14.47 -13.78 15.40
C ASN A 288 15.46 -12.85 16.11
N GLY A 289 14.96 -11.83 16.82
CA GLY A 289 15.76 -10.96 17.70
C GLY A 289 16.38 -9.75 17.00
N THR A 290 15.91 -9.38 15.80
CA THR A 290 16.35 -8.16 15.13
C THR A 290 15.93 -6.93 15.94
N SER A 291 16.86 -6.02 16.20
CA SER A 291 16.60 -4.82 16.99
C SER A 291 15.65 -3.85 16.26
N THR A 292 14.85 -3.10 17.02
CA THR A 292 13.92 -2.10 16.47
C THR A 292 14.59 -1.09 15.54
N PRO A 293 15.81 -0.55 15.83
CA PRO A 293 16.51 0.32 14.88
C PRO A 293 16.83 -0.36 13.54
N MET A 294 17.25 -1.64 13.58
CA MET A 294 17.55 -2.39 12.36
C MET A 294 16.28 -2.67 11.56
N LEU A 295 15.19 -3.05 12.23
CA LEU A 295 13.88 -3.20 11.61
C LEU A 295 13.39 -1.88 10.98
N LEU A 296 13.61 -0.73 11.64
CA LEU A 296 13.22 0.58 11.13
C LEU A 296 13.93 0.90 9.80
N VAL A 297 15.26 0.73 9.75
CA VAL A 297 16.08 0.97 8.56
C VAL A 297 15.71 0.00 7.44
N ARG A 298 15.62 -1.30 7.74
CA ARG A 298 15.30 -2.35 6.76
C ARG A 298 13.91 -2.19 6.15
N SER A 299 12.92 -1.89 6.98
CA SER A 299 11.54 -1.71 6.54
C SER A 299 11.26 -0.32 5.93
N ARG A 300 12.14 0.66 6.17
CA ARG A 300 12.00 2.04 5.71
C ARG A 300 10.70 2.68 6.22
N HIS A 301 10.39 2.42 7.48
CA HIS A 301 9.31 3.10 8.19
C HIS A 301 9.79 4.48 8.66
N ALA A 302 8.94 5.49 8.47
CA ALA A 302 9.26 6.86 8.87
C ALA A 302 9.23 7.07 10.40
N SER A 303 8.64 6.14 11.15
CA SER A 303 8.55 6.24 12.61
C SER A 303 8.48 4.87 13.28
N VAL A 304 8.98 4.81 14.52
CA VAL A 304 8.85 3.63 15.40
C VAL A 304 7.38 3.28 15.63
N ARG A 305 6.50 4.29 15.74
CA ARG A 305 5.05 4.08 15.90
C ARG A 305 4.45 3.23 14.77
N SER A 306 4.87 3.45 13.52
CA SER A 306 4.41 2.63 12.39
C SER A 306 5.00 1.21 12.37
N LEU A 307 6.11 0.99 13.08
CA LEU A 307 6.79 -0.31 13.20
C LEU A 307 6.33 -1.10 14.43
N GLU A 308 5.73 -0.45 15.43
CA GLU A 308 5.41 -1.00 16.75
C GLU A 308 4.67 -2.34 16.67
N ARG A 309 3.77 -2.49 15.70
CA ARG A 309 3.01 -3.73 15.46
C ARG A 309 3.87 -4.96 15.22
N TYR A 310 5.09 -4.79 14.70
CA TYR A 310 6.05 -5.87 14.43
C TYR A 310 7.00 -6.09 15.60
N SER A 311 7.15 -5.10 16.48
CA SER A 311 8.11 -5.12 17.59
C SER A 311 7.50 -5.73 18.87
N ARG A 312 6.64 -6.75 18.72
CA ARG A 312 5.96 -7.45 19.81
C ARG A 312 6.20 -8.96 19.71
N PRO A 313 7.43 -9.44 19.97
CA PRO A 313 7.77 -10.85 19.83
C PRO A 313 6.96 -11.73 20.79
N GLY A 314 6.61 -12.92 20.33
CA GLY A 314 5.90 -13.92 21.15
C GLY A 314 6.77 -14.51 22.26
N VAL A 315 6.13 -15.23 23.19
CA VAL A 315 6.79 -15.84 24.38
C VAL A 315 7.96 -16.74 23.96
N ASP A 316 7.79 -17.55 22.92
CA ASP A 316 8.84 -18.46 22.44
C ASP A 316 10.05 -17.73 21.85
N ALA A 317 9.83 -16.58 21.19
CA ALA A 317 10.90 -15.73 20.69
C ALA A 317 11.70 -15.11 21.85
N VAL A 318 11.01 -14.66 22.90
CA VAL A 318 11.65 -14.17 24.14
C VAL A 318 12.45 -15.29 24.81
N ALA A 319 11.86 -16.48 24.94
CA ALA A 319 12.55 -17.64 25.52
C ALA A 319 13.83 -18.01 24.74
N ARG A 320 13.77 -18.05 23.40
CA ARG A 320 14.95 -18.27 22.54
C ARG A 320 16.00 -17.18 22.70
N HIS A 321 15.60 -15.91 22.77
CA HIS A 321 16.53 -14.80 22.95
C HIS A 321 17.26 -14.88 24.30
N VAL A 322 16.53 -15.18 25.38
CA VAL A 322 17.11 -15.34 26.73
C VAL A 322 18.02 -16.58 26.81
N ALA A 323 17.69 -17.66 26.10
CA ALA A 323 18.51 -18.88 26.05
C ALA A 323 19.73 -18.78 25.12
N GLY A 324 19.68 -17.92 24.11
CA GLY A 324 20.70 -17.76 23.05
C GLY A 324 22.14 -17.55 23.54
N PRO A 325 22.39 -16.66 24.53
CA PRO A 325 23.73 -16.47 25.11
C PRO A 325 24.31 -17.77 25.69
N TYR A 326 23.47 -18.60 26.30
CA TYR A 326 23.90 -19.84 26.94
C TYR A 326 24.29 -20.93 25.91
N GLN A 327 23.57 -21.02 24.79
CA GLN A 327 23.88 -22.00 23.74
C GLN A 327 25.11 -21.63 22.88
N GLN A 328 25.36 -20.34 22.65
CA GLN A 328 26.57 -19.89 21.95
C GLN A 328 27.83 -20.14 22.78
N LEU A 329 27.76 -19.95 24.10
CA LEU A 329 28.84 -20.28 25.04
C LEU A 329 29.12 -21.79 25.10
N LEU A 330 28.10 -22.64 24.99
CA LEU A 330 28.26 -24.09 24.95
C LEU A 330 28.86 -24.59 23.63
N LYS A 331 28.47 -24.02 22.48
CA LYS A 331 29.08 -24.34 21.18
C LYS A 331 30.53 -23.87 21.07
N ALA A 332 30.87 -22.72 21.68
CA ALA A 332 32.25 -22.23 21.72
C ALA A 332 33.18 -23.05 22.64
N ARG A 333 32.64 -23.93 23.49
CA ARG A 333 33.39 -24.79 24.42
C ARG A 333 33.58 -26.24 23.96
N GLN A 334 33.07 -26.63 22.79
CA GLN A 334 33.33 -27.96 22.22
C GLN A 334 34.67 -27.93 21.45
N PRO A 335 35.68 -28.73 21.84
CA PRO A 335 36.89 -28.89 21.03
C PRO A 335 36.57 -29.63 19.73
N ALA A 336 37.31 -29.29 18.67
CA ALA A 336 37.14 -29.74 17.28
C ALA A 336 37.33 -31.25 17.08
#